data_AF-A0A139R7W5-F1
#
_entry.id   AF-A0A139R7W5-F1
#
_cell.length_a   1.000
_cell.length_b   1.000
_cell.length_c   1.000
_cell.angle_alpha   90.00
_cell.angle_beta   90.00
_cell.angle_gamma   90.00
#
_symmetry.space_group_name_H-M   'P 1'
#
loop_
_entity.id
_entity.type
_entity.pdbx_description
1 polymer ?
#
loop_
_entity_poly.entity_id
_entity_poly.type
_entity_poly.pdbx_seq_one_letter_code
_entity_poly.pdbx_strand_id
1 'polypeptide(L)'
;MTTENLKAALEYAVELNECGLEILTAADGTEYYDANKFNLKELDPKRYPKTLELSTLTSLVDYLKTDLNNLKNQRLIVAVEKNDEVCVWSENDELERRTLLVDVKARVPELSFGRFLSSEQFNIMLQSNFIDDNDRGTLLEFASALKIENGAEIEDTGVYQVATVKTGVASLAKGKTPNPVTLRPYRTFGEVEQPASLFVFRIDKQANMALFEADGKRWVADAVGNIAAYLKEQLADQKHITVLA
;
A
#
# COMPACT_ATOMS: atom_id res chain seq x y z
N MET A 1 -39.08 -12.79 -55.37
CA MET A 1 -37.93 -13.52 -54.80
C MET A 1 -37.44 -14.49 -55.86
N THR A 2 -36.19 -14.40 -56.27
CA THR A 2 -35.56 -15.40 -57.14
C THR A 2 -35.37 -16.71 -56.37
N THR A 3 -35.40 -17.84 -57.07
CA THR A 3 -35.18 -19.18 -56.49
C THR A 3 -33.85 -19.30 -55.74
N GLU A 4 -32.82 -18.55 -56.16
CA GLU A 4 -31.54 -18.45 -55.45
C GLU A 4 -31.67 -17.83 -54.05
N ASN A 5 -32.50 -16.79 -53.89
CA ASN A 5 -32.70 -16.16 -52.57
C ASN A 5 -33.43 -17.10 -51.60
N LEU A 6 -34.31 -17.96 -52.11
CA LEU A 6 -35.00 -18.99 -51.32
C LEU A 6 -34.05 -20.11 -50.89
N LYS A 7 -33.15 -20.53 -51.79
CA LYS A 7 -32.12 -21.54 -51.48
C LYS A 7 -31.15 -21.04 -50.42
N ALA A 8 -30.63 -19.82 -50.57
CA ALA A 8 -29.73 -19.21 -49.60
C ALA A 8 -30.40 -19.03 -48.22
N ALA A 9 -31.67 -18.65 -48.18
CA ALA A 9 -32.42 -18.53 -46.93
C ALA A 9 -32.65 -19.89 -46.24
N LEU A 10 -32.87 -20.96 -47.01
CA LEU A 10 -33.02 -22.32 -46.47
C LEU A 10 -31.69 -22.90 -45.96
N GLU A 11 -30.59 -22.69 -46.69
CA GLU A 11 -29.25 -23.09 -46.24
C GLU A 11 -28.88 -22.39 -44.93
N TYR A 12 -29.12 -21.08 -44.82
CA TYR A 12 -28.90 -20.33 -43.59
C TYR A 12 -29.78 -20.81 -42.41
N ALA A 13 -31.04 -21.18 -42.68
CA ALA A 13 -31.92 -21.72 -41.64
C ALA A 13 -31.48 -23.11 -41.15
N VAL A 14 -30.93 -23.95 -42.03
CA VAL A 14 -30.35 -25.26 -41.67
C VAL A 14 -29.07 -25.07 -40.87
N GLU A 15 -28.17 -24.18 -41.29
CA GLU A 15 -26.97 -23.83 -40.53
C GLU A 15 -27.31 -23.31 -39.12
N LEU A 16 -28.33 -22.44 -38.98
CA LEU A 16 -28.81 -21.97 -37.68
C LEU A 16 -29.40 -23.08 -36.80
N ASN A 17 -30.06 -24.06 -37.40
CA ASN A 17 -30.61 -25.21 -36.68
C ASN A 17 -29.51 -26.22 -36.29
N GLU A 18 -28.50 -26.40 -37.13
CA GLU A 18 -27.31 -27.21 -36.81
C GLU A 18 -26.42 -26.52 -35.77
N CYS A 19 -26.37 -25.19 -35.75
CA CYS A 19 -25.80 -24.35 -34.69
C CYS A 19 -26.81 -24.05 -33.58
N GLY A 20 -27.94 -24.76 -33.57
CA GLY A 20 -28.93 -24.68 -32.52
C GLY A 20 -28.25 -24.94 -31.18
N LEU A 21 -28.60 -24.12 -30.19
CA LEU A 21 -28.00 -24.08 -28.86
C LEU A 21 -28.23 -25.43 -28.15
N GLU A 22 -27.36 -26.41 -28.35
CA GLU A 22 -27.40 -27.64 -27.58
C GLU A 22 -26.81 -27.38 -26.20
N ILE A 23 -27.68 -27.51 -25.18
CA ILE A 23 -27.23 -27.59 -23.80
C ILE A 23 -26.73 -29.02 -23.59
N LEU A 24 -25.43 -29.16 -23.32
CA LEU A 24 -24.80 -30.43 -23.02
C LEU A 24 -24.68 -30.57 -21.50
N THR A 25 -25.16 -31.67 -20.95
CA THR A 25 -25.02 -31.98 -19.52
C THR A 25 -23.88 -32.99 -19.33
N ALA A 26 -22.87 -32.62 -18.53
CA ALA A 26 -21.79 -33.52 -18.16
C ALA A 26 -22.26 -34.56 -17.11
N ALA A 27 -21.44 -35.58 -16.86
CA ALA A 27 -21.78 -36.68 -15.94
C ALA A 27 -21.94 -36.24 -14.48
N ASP A 28 -21.40 -35.07 -14.12
CA ASP A 28 -21.54 -34.41 -12.82
C ASP A 28 -22.79 -33.51 -12.72
N GLY A 29 -23.58 -33.40 -13.79
CA GLY A 29 -24.77 -32.55 -13.87
C GLY A 29 -24.49 -31.12 -14.31
N THR A 30 -23.24 -30.76 -14.62
CA THR A 30 -22.88 -29.42 -15.08
C THR A 30 -23.38 -29.20 -16.51
N GLU A 31 -24.10 -28.10 -16.72
CA GLU A 31 -24.65 -27.74 -18.02
C GLU A 31 -23.71 -26.80 -18.77
N TYR A 32 -23.45 -27.12 -20.04
CA TYR A 32 -22.63 -26.36 -20.96
C TYR A 32 -23.44 -25.93 -22.16
N TYR A 33 -23.13 -24.75 -22.67
CA TYR A 33 -23.62 -24.23 -23.93
C TYR A 33 -22.48 -24.21 -24.93
N ASP A 34 -22.69 -24.80 -26.11
CA ASP A 34 -21.76 -24.66 -27.24
C ASP A 34 -22.30 -23.69 -28.27
N ALA A 35 -21.69 -22.50 -28.36
CA ALA A 35 -22.07 -21.47 -29.32
C ALA A 35 -21.74 -21.86 -30.77
N ASN A 36 -20.63 -22.55 -30.95
CA ASN A 36 -19.93 -22.64 -32.23
C ASN A 36 -19.34 -24.05 -32.49
N LYS A 37 -19.72 -25.07 -31.72
CA LYS A 37 -19.19 -26.46 -31.76
C LYS A 37 -17.70 -26.63 -31.40
N PHE A 38 -17.08 -25.61 -30.81
CA PHE A 38 -15.65 -25.61 -30.48
C PHE A 38 -15.33 -25.04 -29.09
N ASN A 39 -16.30 -24.42 -28.40
CA ASN A 39 -16.05 -23.76 -27.12
C ASN A 39 -17.26 -23.94 -26.20
N LEU A 40 -17.15 -24.93 -25.32
CA LEU A 40 -18.12 -25.18 -24.26
C LEU A 40 -17.97 -24.10 -23.18
N LYS A 41 -19.06 -23.36 -22.96
CA LYS A 41 -19.18 -22.42 -21.84
C LYS A 41 -20.16 -22.98 -20.83
N GLU A 42 -19.71 -23.16 -19.59
CA GLU A 42 -20.58 -23.50 -18.48
C GLU A 42 -21.71 -22.46 -18.34
N LEU A 43 -22.94 -22.93 -18.15
CA LEU A 43 -24.14 -22.09 -18.11
C LEU A 43 -24.27 -21.29 -16.81
N ASP A 44 -23.88 -21.86 -15.68
CA ASP A 44 -23.82 -21.15 -14.40
C ASP A 44 -22.45 -21.34 -13.73
N PRO A 45 -21.40 -20.68 -14.27
CA PRO A 45 -20.07 -20.83 -13.74
C PRO A 45 -19.98 -20.29 -12.32
N LYS A 46 -19.16 -20.95 -11.50
CA LYS A 46 -18.85 -20.49 -10.14
C LYS A 46 -18.44 -19.01 -10.15
N ARG A 47 -19.16 -18.21 -9.35
CA ARG A 47 -18.93 -16.76 -9.21
C ARG A 47 -18.05 -16.48 -8.01
N TYR A 48 -17.06 -15.63 -8.23
CA TYR A 48 -16.16 -15.17 -7.19
C TYR A 48 -16.61 -13.79 -6.69
N PRO A 49 -16.60 -13.55 -5.37
CA PRO A 49 -16.92 -12.25 -4.84
C PRO A 49 -15.93 -11.20 -5.35
N LYS A 50 -16.39 -9.95 -5.48
CA LYS A 50 -15.49 -8.82 -5.69
C LYS A 50 -14.69 -8.57 -4.42
N THR A 51 -13.44 -8.15 -4.58
CA THR A 51 -12.57 -7.71 -3.49
C THR A 51 -13.22 -6.58 -2.70
N LEU A 52 -13.23 -6.71 -1.37
CA LEU A 52 -13.60 -5.64 -0.46
C LEU A 52 -12.39 -4.74 -0.23
N GLU A 53 -12.54 -3.44 -0.51
CA GLU A 53 -11.47 -2.46 -0.30
C GLU A 53 -11.65 -1.75 1.05
N LEU A 54 -10.64 -1.85 1.91
CA LEU A 54 -10.61 -1.25 3.24
C LEU A 54 -9.38 -0.35 3.40
N SER A 55 -9.35 0.44 4.49
CA SER A 55 -8.27 1.41 4.73
C SER A 55 -7.61 1.34 6.10
N THR A 56 -8.09 0.45 6.98
CA THR A 56 -7.62 0.34 8.37
C THR A 56 -7.54 -1.13 8.78
N LEU A 57 -6.54 -1.50 9.58
CA LEU A 57 -6.42 -2.86 10.13
C LEU A 57 -7.57 -3.15 11.10
N THR A 58 -8.09 -2.13 11.78
CA THR A 58 -9.27 -2.30 12.65
C THR A 58 -10.48 -2.78 11.85
N SER A 59 -10.77 -2.15 10.69
CA SER A 59 -11.90 -2.56 9.85
C SER A 59 -11.74 -3.97 9.29
N LEU A 60 -10.50 -4.37 8.99
CA LEU A 60 -10.17 -5.74 8.63
C LEU A 60 -10.46 -6.72 9.76
N VAL A 61 -9.97 -6.43 10.97
CA VAL A 61 -10.19 -7.28 12.15
C VAL A 61 -11.68 -7.42 12.46
N ASP A 62 -12.43 -6.33 12.41
CA ASP A 62 -13.88 -6.33 12.63
C ASP A 62 -14.58 -7.19 11.58
N TYR A 63 -14.25 -7.00 10.30
CA TYR A 63 -14.81 -7.80 9.20
C TYR A 63 -14.56 -9.30 9.41
N LEU A 64 -13.32 -9.69 9.72
CA LEU A 64 -12.96 -11.09 9.95
C LEU A 64 -13.65 -11.69 11.19
N LYS A 65 -14.03 -10.88 12.19
CA LYS A 65 -14.73 -11.33 13.40
C LYS A 65 -16.25 -11.46 13.23
N THR A 66 -16.86 -10.78 12.27
CA THR A 66 -18.33 -10.72 12.10
C THR A 66 -19.00 -11.97 11.53
N ASP A 67 -18.24 -12.96 11.06
CA ASP A 67 -18.76 -14.19 10.38
C ASP A 67 -19.66 -13.92 9.16
N LEU A 68 -19.56 -12.74 8.58
CA LEU A 68 -20.17 -12.45 7.30
C LEU A 68 -19.59 -13.40 6.24
N ASN A 69 -20.39 -13.80 5.25
CA ASN A 69 -19.95 -14.66 4.14
C ASN A 69 -19.40 -16.03 4.56
N ASN A 70 -19.77 -16.55 5.73
CA ASN A 70 -19.36 -17.87 6.21
C ASN A 70 -17.82 -18.02 6.38
N LEU A 71 -17.14 -16.91 6.69
CA LEU A 71 -15.68 -16.84 6.79
C LEU A 71 -15.11 -17.82 7.83
N LYS A 72 -15.83 -18.09 8.94
CA LYS A 72 -15.35 -19.01 9.98
C LYS A 72 -15.21 -20.46 9.51
N ASN A 73 -15.91 -20.83 8.43
CA ASN A 73 -15.87 -22.17 7.86
C ASN A 73 -14.88 -22.30 6.69
N GLN A 74 -14.10 -21.25 6.40
CA GLN A 74 -13.10 -21.22 5.35
C GLN A 74 -11.71 -21.02 5.95
N ARG A 75 -10.67 -21.60 5.35
CA ARG A 75 -9.30 -21.23 5.72
C ARG A 75 -8.92 -19.94 5.01
N LEU A 76 -8.43 -18.98 5.80
CA LEU A 76 -8.06 -17.65 5.31
C LEU A 76 -6.57 -17.42 5.46
N ILE A 77 -5.99 -16.74 4.48
CA ILE A 77 -4.59 -16.32 4.48
C ILE A 77 -4.59 -14.80 4.53
N VAL A 78 -4.12 -14.23 5.64
CA VAL A 78 -3.91 -12.79 5.78
C VAL A 78 -2.43 -12.52 5.51
N ALA A 79 -2.13 -11.92 4.38
CA ALA A 79 -0.77 -11.62 3.96
C ALA A 79 -0.46 -10.13 4.09
N VAL A 80 0.61 -9.80 4.79
CA VAL A 80 1.18 -8.45 4.80
C VAL A 80 2.06 -8.31 3.56
N GLU A 81 1.50 -7.81 2.47
CA GLU A 81 2.20 -7.73 1.18
C GLU A 81 3.22 -6.58 1.17
N LYS A 82 2.90 -5.47 1.85
CA LYS A 82 3.75 -4.27 1.92
C LYS A 82 3.62 -3.56 3.27
N ASN A 83 4.42 -2.51 3.45
CA ASN A 83 4.33 -1.63 4.62
C ASN A 83 2.98 -0.89 4.72
N ASP A 84 2.20 -0.81 3.66
CA ASP A 84 0.93 -0.09 3.57
C ASP A 84 -0.21 -0.94 2.98
N GLU A 85 0.01 -2.24 2.73
CA GLU A 85 -0.94 -3.12 2.05
C GLU A 85 -1.05 -4.48 2.75
N VAL A 86 -2.28 -4.87 3.10
CA VAL A 86 -2.61 -6.19 3.66
C VAL A 86 -3.72 -6.82 2.83
N CYS A 87 -3.51 -8.06 2.40
CA CYS A 87 -4.47 -8.79 1.58
C CYS A 87 -5.02 -9.99 2.34
N VAL A 88 -6.31 -10.28 2.13
CA VAL A 88 -6.94 -11.52 2.61
C VAL A 88 -7.29 -12.39 1.43
N TRP A 89 -6.75 -13.60 1.43
CA TRP A 89 -7.00 -14.61 0.42
C TRP A 89 -7.81 -15.76 1.00
N SER A 90 -8.66 -16.35 0.17
CA SER A 90 -9.23 -17.67 0.45
C SER A 90 -8.15 -18.75 0.36
N GLU A 91 -8.44 -19.96 0.84
CA GLU A 91 -7.73 -21.14 0.34
C GLU A 91 -8.04 -21.41 -1.14
N ASN A 92 -7.28 -22.33 -1.74
CA ASN A 92 -7.57 -22.78 -3.09
C ASN A 92 -8.90 -23.53 -3.09
N ASP A 93 -9.76 -23.23 -4.05
CA ASP A 93 -10.99 -23.97 -4.25
C ASP A 93 -10.81 -25.22 -5.12
N GLU A 94 -11.91 -25.90 -5.46
CA GLU A 94 -11.92 -27.11 -6.30
C GLU A 94 -11.40 -26.90 -7.73
N LEU A 95 -11.29 -25.64 -8.17
CA LEU A 95 -10.72 -25.25 -9.47
C LEU A 95 -9.30 -24.69 -9.33
N GLU A 96 -8.65 -24.95 -8.19
CA GLU A 96 -7.34 -24.43 -7.80
C GLU A 96 -7.26 -22.90 -7.78
N ARG A 97 -8.40 -22.20 -7.69
CA ARG A 97 -8.42 -20.73 -7.66
C ARG A 97 -8.31 -20.22 -6.24
N ARG A 98 -7.43 -19.23 -6.06
CA ARG A 98 -7.29 -18.45 -4.84
C ARG A 98 -7.88 -17.08 -5.05
N THR A 99 -8.88 -16.71 -4.25
CA THR A 99 -9.62 -15.46 -4.43
C THR A 99 -9.14 -14.40 -3.46
N LEU A 100 -8.89 -13.19 -3.95
CA LEU A 100 -8.65 -12.02 -3.12
C LEU A 100 -9.98 -11.55 -2.55
N LEU A 101 -10.19 -11.76 -1.25
CA LEU A 101 -11.42 -11.40 -0.56
C LEU A 101 -11.40 -9.95 -0.09
N VAL A 102 -10.26 -9.49 0.42
CA VAL A 102 -10.10 -8.14 0.98
C VAL A 102 -8.74 -7.59 0.60
N ASP A 103 -8.71 -6.33 0.16
CA ASP A 103 -7.50 -5.52 -0.04
C ASP A 103 -7.57 -4.32 0.92
N VAL A 104 -6.56 -4.18 1.78
CA VAL A 104 -6.51 -3.13 2.78
C VAL A 104 -5.31 -2.24 2.50
N LYS A 105 -5.56 -0.97 2.19
CA LYS A 105 -4.51 0.02 1.88
C LYS A 105 -4.50 1.17 2.87
N ALA A 106 -3.36 1.35 3.54
CA ALA A 106 -3.17 2.44 4.49
C ALA A 106 -3.23 3.80 3.78
N ARG A 107 -3.89 4.77 4.42
CA ARG A 107 -3.88 6.16 3.95
C ARG A 107 -2.70 6.89 4.56
N VAL A 108 -1.58 6.87 3.86
CA VAL A 108 -0.34 7.54 4.28
C VAL A 108 -0.12 8.85 3.50
N PRO A 109 0.49 9.88 4.12
CA PRO A 109 0.88 11.09 3.40
C PRO A 109 1.92 10.77 2.31
N GLU A 110 1.97 11.62 1.28
CA GLU A 110 3.02 11.53 0.28
C GLU A 110 4.35 12.01 0.87
N LEU A 111 5.30 11.10 0.99
CA LEU A 111 6.65 11.38 1.51
C LEU A 111 7.63 11.52 0.35
N SER A 112 8.35 12.64 0.32
CA SER A 112 9.38 12.87 -0.68
C SER A 112 10.67 13.30 0.02
N PHE A 113 11.63 12.39 0.02
CA PHE A 113 12.97 12.59 0.56
C PHE A 113 13.98 12.78 -0.57
N GLY A 114 15.14 13.34 -0.25
CA GLY A 114 16.25 13.56 -1.19
C GLY A 114 16.11 14.78 -2.10
N ARG A 115 15.11 15.64 -1.85
CA ARG A 115 14.96 16.94 -2.53
C ARG A 115 15.12 18.09 -1.55
N PHE A 116 15.76 19.16 -2.02
CA PHE A 116 15.87 20.41 -1.27
C PHE A 116 14.57 21.18 -1.33
N LEU A 117 14.08 21.58 -0.16
CA LEU A 117 12.83 22.31 0.06
C LEU A 117 13.12 23.67 0.67
N SER A 118 12.29 24.67 0.39
CA SER A 118 12.39 25.94 1.09
C SER A 118 12.19 25.75 2.60
N SER A 119 12.64 26.72 3.41
CA SER A 119 12.51 26.62 4.88
C SER A 119 11.07 26.41 5.34
N GLU A 120 10.12 27.11 4.73
CA GLU A 120 8.69 26.94 5.00
C GLU A 120 8.21 25.53 4.64
N GLN A 121 8.51 25.06 3.43
CA GLN A 121 8.09 23.72 2.97
C GLN A 121 8.69 22.61 3.84
N PHE A 122 9.94 22.75 4.23
CA PHE A 122 10.63 21.81 5.10
C PHE A 122 9.98 21.75 6.50
N ASN A 123 9.70 22.91 7.10
CA ASN A 123 9.06 22.99 8.40
C ASN A 123 7.63 22.44 8.38
N ILE A 124 6.86 22.68 7.30
CA ILE A 124 5.53 22.09 7.11
C ILE A 124 5.65 20.57 7.00
N MET A 125 6.55 20.06 6.15
CA MET A 125 6.78 18.63 5.97
C MET A 125 7.14 17.94 7.30
N LEU A 126 8.05 18.51 8.09
CA LEU A 126 8.42 17.95 9.40
C LEU A 126 7.23 17.88 10.36
N GLN A 127 6.42 18.94 10.42
CA GLN A 127 5.29 19.00 11.35
C GLN A 127 4.10 18.13 10.92
N SER A 128 3.86 17.99 9.62
CA SER A 128 2.69 17.25 9.10
C SER A 128 2.93 15.76 8.93
N ASN A 129 4.16 15.36 8.59
CA ASN A 129 4.43 14.00 8.10
C ASN A 129 5.18 13.10 9.09
N PHE A 130 5.55 13.62 10.27
CA PHE A 130 6.31 12.88 11.27
C PHE A 130 5.65 12.94 12.64
N ILE A 131 5.79 11.85 13.41
CA ILE A 131 5.39 11.78 14.81
C ILE A 131 6.18 12.80 15.65
N ASP A 132 5.53 13.39 16.65
CA ASP A 132 6.18 14.30 17.61
C ASP A 132 7.06 13.58 18.62
N ASP A 133 8.22 13.10 18.16
CA ASP A 133 9.18 12.40 18.99
C ASP A 133 10.63 12.54 18.48
N ASN A 134 11.55 11.88 19.20
CA ASN A 134 12.96 11.76 18.86
C ASN A 134 13.59 13.13 18.52
N ASP A 135 14.27 13.22 17.39
CA ASP A 135 15.02 14.41 16.98
C ASP A 135 14.16 15.43 16.21
N ARG A 136 12.85 15.20 16.05
CA ARG A 136 11.98 16.09 15.26
C ARG A 136 11.99 17.52 15.81
N GLY A 137 11.85 17.66 17.13
CA GLY A 137 11.86 18.97 17.80
C GLY A 137 13.18 19.70 17.62
N THR A 138 14.30 19.02 17.89
CA THR A 138 15.65 19.58 17.72
C THR A 138 15.93 20.01 16.28
N LEU A 139 15.49 19.22 15.31
CA LEU A 139 15.64 19.56 13.90
C LEU A 139 14.77 20.75 13.50
N LEU A 140 13.53 20.83 13.98
CA LEU A 140 12.63 21.94 13.71
C LEU A 140 13.15 23.26 14.31
N GLU A 141 13.68 23.21 15.54
CA GLU A 141 14.35 24.34 16.18
C GLU A 141 15.55 24.83 15.36
N PHE A 142 16.40 23.90 14.92
CA PHE A 142 17.56 24.23 14.08
C PHE A 142 17.13 24.84 12.73
N ALA A 143 16.16 24.22 12.05
CA ALA A 143 15.63 24.67 10.77
C ALA A 143 14.98 26.06 10.85
N SER A 144 14.31 26.35 11.97
CA SER A 144 13.69 27.66 12.24
C SER A 144 14.71 28.75 12.61
N ALA A 145 15.84 28.36 13.21
CA ALA A 145 16.92 29.28 13.56
C ALA A 145 17.87 29.58 12.39
N LEU A 146 17.81 28.82 11.30
CA LEU A 146 18.72 28.95 10.16
C LEU A 146 18.59 30.33 9.50
N LYS A 147 19.73 31.03 9.34
CA LYS A 147 19.80 32.30 8.61
C LYS A 147 20.99 32.27 7.67
N ILE A 148 20.72 32.10 6.38
CA ILE A 148 21.76 32.24 5.34
C ILE A 148 21.59 33.62 4.73
N GLU A 149 22.51 34.52 5.06
CA GLU A 149 22.68 35.76 4.34
C GLU A 149 23.43 35.48 3.03
N ASN A 150 23.19 36.28 1.98
CA ASN A 150 23.89 36.12 0.70
C ASN A 150 25.42 36.11 0.92
N GLY A 151 26.06 34.96 0.65
CA GLY A 151 27.50 34.77 0.84
C GLY A 151 27.90 34.08 2.15
N ALA A 152 26.97 33.62 2.99
CA ALA A 152 27.30 32.82 4.16
C ALA A 152 27.91 31.47 3.76
N GLU A 153 29.08 31.14 4.32
CA GLU A 153 29.75 29.87 4.10
C GLU A 153 29.07 28.75 4.89
N ILE A 154 28.74 27.67 4.19
CA ILE A 154 28.35 26.39 4.79
C ILE A 154 29.59 25.50 4.76
N GLU A 155 30.10 25.13 5.93
CA GLU A 155 31.22 24.21 6.04
C GLU A 155 30.65 22.78 6.13
N ASP A 156 30.96 21.93 5.13
CA ASP A 156 30.53 20.52 5.09
C ASP A 156 31.71 19.59 5.40
N THR A 157 31.53 18.75 6.41
CA THR A 157 32.55 17.77 6.86
C THR A 157 32.36 16.38 6.25
N GLY A 158 31.36 16.21 5.37
CA GLY A 158 30.90 14.92 4.88
C GLY A 158 29.91 14.23 5.84
N VAL A 159 29.94 14.54 7.14
CA VAL A 159 29.04 13.96 8.16
C VAL A 159 27.99 14.96 8.62
N TYR A 160 28.43 16.17 8.96
CA TYR A 160 27.58 17.26 9.40
C TYR A 160 27.98 18.56 8.70
N GLN A 161 27.09 19.54 8.74
CA GLN A 161 27.32 20.88 8.22
C GLN A 161 27.35 21.88 9.36
N VAL A 162 28.12 22.95 9.20
CA VAL A 162 28.11 24.10 10.10
C VAL A 162 27.55 25.28 9.32
N ALA A 163 26.48 25.89 9.84
CA ALA A 163 25.79 27.01 9.23
C ALA A 163 25.49 28.10 10.26
N THR A 164 25.28 29.34 9.81
CA THR A 164 24.90 30.44 10.71
C THR A 164 23.44 30.31 11.16
N VAL A 165 23.21 30.32 12.46
CA VAL A 165 21.90 30.22 13.10
C VAL A 165 21.68 31.40 14.06
N LYS A 166 20.41 31.77 14.28
CA LYS A 166 20.03 32.76 15.29
C LYS A 166 20.02 32.13 16.68
N THR A 167 20.68 32.76 17.64
CA THR A 167 20.66 32.37 19.06
C THR A 167 19.84 33.33 19.93
N GLY A 168 19.24 34.37 19.32
CA GLY A 168 18.38 35.36 19.96
C GLY A 168 17.84 36.36 18.94
N VAL A 169 17.16 37.42 19.40
CA VAL A 169 16.51 38.42 18.52
C VAL A 169 17.51 39.10 17.58
N ALA A 170 18.76 39.27 18.01
CA ALA A 170 19.81 39.95 17.24
C ALA A 170 21.15 39.18 17.17
N SER A 171 21.25 37.97 17.74
CA SER A 171 22.51 37.24 17.87
C SER A 171 22.62 36.12 16.84
N LEU A 172 23.77 36.04 16.18
CA LEU A 172 24.11 34.99 15.22
C LEU A 172 25.26 34.15 15.79
N ALA A 173 25.19 32.84 15.59
CA ALA A 173 26.26 31.90 15.95
C ALA A 173 26.41 30.83 14.86
N LYS A 174 27.55 30.13 14.86
CA LYS A 174 27.72 28.93 14.04
C LYS A 174 27.03 27.75 14.75
N GLY A 175 26.06 27.14 14.09
CA GLY A 175 25.33 25.97 14.53
C GLY A 175 25.73 24.73 13.73
N LYS A 176 25.98 23.63 14.42
CA LYS A 176 26.26 22.31 13.83
C LYS A 176 24.93 21.60 13.54
N THR A 177 24.76 21.02 12.35
CA THR A 177 23.57 20.24 12.04
C THR A 177 23.45 18.99 12.93
N PRO A 178 22.23 18.60 13.33
CA PRO A 178 22.01 17.48 14.25
C PRO A 178 22.10 16.11 13.55
N ASN A 179 23.14 15.86 12.74
CA ASN A 179 23.27 14.62 11.98
C ASN A 179 23.93 13.47 12.77
N PRO A 180 23.48 12.22 12.57
CA PRO A 180 22.22 11.82 11.94
C PRO A 180 21.02 12.11 12.85
N VAL A 181 19.84 12.34 12.26
CA VAL A 181 18.57 12.49 13.01
C VAL A 181 17.77 11.21 12.94
N THR A 182 17.13 10.84 14.04
CA THR A 182 16.15 9.76 14.13
C THR A 182 14.75 10.35 14.05
N LEU A 183 13.97 9.95 13.05
CA LEU A 183 12.61 10.43 12.83
C LEU A 183 11.65 9.27 12.55
N ARG A 184 10.38 9.42 12.90
CA ARG A 184 9.30 8.47 12.59
C ARG A 184 8.29 9.07 11.60
N PRO A 185 8.41 8.80 10.30
CA PRO A 185 7.43 9.26 9.30
C PRO A 185 6.14 8.44 9.40
N TYR A 186 4.99 9.04 9.07
CA TYR A 186 3.75 8.31 8.85
C TYR A 186 3.80 7.59 7.50
N ARG A 187 4.07 6.28 7.52
CA ARG A 187 4.32 5.47 6.31
C ARG A 187 3.81 4.03 6.42
N THR A 188 3.00 3.74 7.44
CA THR A 188 2.27 2.48 7.59
C THR A 188 0.93 2.74 8.29
N PHE A 189 0.15 1.69 8.56
CA PHE A 189 -1.13 1.75 9.26
C PHE A 189 -1.01 2.49 10.60
N GLY A 190 -1.99 3.35 10.89
CA GLY A 190 -1.98 4.17 12.11
C GLY A 190 -2.18 3.35 13.39
N GLU A 191 -2.67 2.13 13.28
CA GLU A 191 -2.89 1.20 14.40
C GLU A 191 -1.60 0.56 14.93
N VAL A 192 -0.49 0.65 14.20
CA VAL A 192 0.79 0.07 14.59
C VAL A 192 1.86 1.14 14.79
N GLU A 193 2.90 0.80 15.56
CA GLU A 193 4.03 1.72 15.75
C GLU A 193 4.70 2.03 14.40
N GLN A 194 4.82 3.32 14.09
CA GLN A 194 5.54 3.76 12.89
C GLN A 194 7.04 3.50 13.09
N PRO A 195 7.72 2.83 12.16
CA PRO A 195 9.13 2.50 12.32
C PRO A 195 9.99 3.78 12.30
N ALA A 196 10.98 3.84 13.18
CA ALA A 196 11.97 4.91 13.18
C ALA A 196 13.02 4.68 12.08
N SER A 197 13.48 5.76 11.44
CA SER A 197 14.57 5.75 10.47
C SER A 197 15.61 6.80 10.81
N LEU A 198 16.85 6.51 10.43
CA LEU A 198 17.92 7.50 10.41
C LEU A 198 17.83 8.32 9.13
N PHE A 199 17.99 9.63 9.27
CA PHE A 199 18.11 10.57 8.16
C PHE A 199 19.36 11.42 8.29
N VAL A 200 19.92 11.79 7.14
CA VAL A 200 20.94 12.83 7.01
C VAL A 200 20.25 14.10 6.58
N PHE A 201 20.35 15.13 7.41
CA PHE A 201 19.88 16.48 7.11
C PHE A 201 20.96 17.27 6.38
N ARG A 202 20.58 17.95 5.30
CA ARG A 202 21.47 18.78 4.48
C ARG A 202 20.84 20.12 4.16
N ILE A 203 21.71 21.11 4.03
CA ILE A 203 21.40 22.48 3.66
C ILE A 203 22.19 22.83 2.40
N ASP A 204 21.55 23.50 1.44
CA ASP A 204 22.20 24.03 0.24
C ASP A 204 22.59 25.51 0.38
N LYS A 205 23.26 26.05 -0.64
CA LYS A 205 23.70 27.46 -0.67
C LYS A 205 22.55 28.47 -0.63
N GLN A 206 21.33 28.05 -0.93
CA GLN A 206 20.11 28.88 -0.94
C GLN A 206 19.32 28.75 0.38
N ALA A 207 19.86 28.06 1.38
CA ALA A 207 19.18 27.73 2.64
C ALA A 207 18.01 26.76 2.49
N ASN A 208 17.90 26.08 1.35
CA ASN A 208 16.96 24.99 1.23
C ASN A 208 17.48 23.79 2.01
N MET A 209 16.55 23.00 2.50
CA MET A 209 16.77 21.91 3.43
C MET A 209 16.26 20.60 2.87
N ALA A 210 16.98 19.52 3.12
CA ALA A 210 16.65 18.18 2.64
C ALA A 210 16.92 17.13 3.71
N LEU A 211 16.08 16.09 3.73
CA LEU A 211 16.33 14.84 4.44
C LEU A 211 16.66 13.74 3.44
N PHE A 212 17.69 12.96 3.75
CA PHE A 212 18.09 11.77 3.00
C PHE A 212 18.01 10.56 3.91
N GLU A 213 17.27 9.51 3.51
CA GLU A 213 17.21 8.26 4.27
C GLU A 213 18.59 7.60 4.36
N ALA A 214 18.96 7.15 5.55
CA ALA A 214 20.27 6.59 5.88
C ALA A 214 20.19 5.22 6.56
N ASP A 215 19.07 4.52 6.41
CA ASP A 215 18.81 3.22 7.06
C ASP A 215 18.73 2.03 6.08
N GLY A 216 18.97 2.27 4.79
CA GLY A 216 18.94 1.23 3.75
C GLY A 216 17.57 0.59 3.55
N LYS A 217 16.47 1.29 3.87
CA LYS A 217 15.08 0.78 3.84
C LYS A 217 14.82 -0.36 4.82
N ARG A 218 15.66 -0.52 5.86
CA ARG A 218 15.44 -1.51 6.91
C ARG A 218 14.06 -1.37 7.57
N TRP A 219 13.59 -0.13 7.68
CA TRP A 219 12.28 0.20 8.22
C TRP A 219 11.11 -0.55 7.57
N VAL A 220 11.25 -0.99 6.32
CA VAL A 220 10.18 -1.73 5.61
C VAL A 220 9.91 -3.07 6.30
N ALA A 221 10.97 -3.78 6.70
CA ALA A 221 10.85 -5.04 7.43
C ALA A 221 10.25 -4.81 8.83
N ASP A 222 10.64 -3.72 9.50
CA ASP A 222 10.08 -3.35 10.80
C ASP A 222 8.58 -3.01 10.69
N ALA A 223 8.16 -2.29 9.63
CA ALA A 223 6.74 -2.03 9.35
C ALA A 223 5.94 -3.32 9.15
N VAL A 224 6.42 -4.20 8.28
CA VAL A 224 5.76 -5.50 8.02
C VAL A 224 5.67 -6.34 9.29
N GLY A 225 6.75 -6.35 10.09
CA GLY A 225 6.78 -7.02 11.40
C GLY A 225 5.74 -6.46 12.37
N ASN A 226 5.63 -5.12 12.46
CA ASN A 226 4.66 -4.45 13.34
C ASN A 226 3.21 -4.75 12.93
N ILE A 227 2.89 -4.72 11.64
CA ILE A 227 1.58 -5.10 11.11
C ILE A 227 1.26 -6.56 11.44
N ALA A 228 2.21 -7.46 11.16
CA ALA A 228 2.02 -8.89 11.40
C ALA A 228 1.83 -9.21 12.89
N ALA A 229 2.57 -8.52 13.77
CA ALA A 229 2.42 -8.66 15.22
C ALA A 229 1.02 -8.23 15.66
N TYR A 230 0.57 -7.06 15.21
CA TYR A 230 -0.78 -6.56 15.49
C TYR A 230 -1.87 -7.53 15.03
N LEU A 231 -1.78 -8.04 13.79
CA LEU A 231 -2.77 -8.96 13.25
C LEU A 231 -2.76 -10.31 13.98
N LYS A 232 -1.58 -10.85 14.32
CA LYS A 232 -1.45 -12.10 15.09
C LYS A 232 -2.06 -11.97 16.48
N GLU A 233 -1.89 -10.82 17.13
CA GLU A 233 -2.51 -10.54 18.42
C GLU A 233 -4.04 -10.43 18.29
N GLN A 234 -4.54 -9.59 17.37
CA GLN A 234 -5.96 -9.31 17.23
C GLN A 234 -6.78 -10.50 16.71
N LEU A 235 -6.15 -11.43 16.00
CA LEU A 235 -6.78 -12.61 15.40
C LEU A 235 -6.34 -13.93 16.06
N ALA A 236 -5.70 -13.89 17.23
CA ALA A 236 -5.18 -15.07 17.91
C ALA A 236 -6.24 -16.17 18.16
N ASP A 237 -7.49 -15.77 18.40
CA ASP A 237 -8.60 -16.68 18.66
C ASP A 237 -9.18 -17.33 17.38
N GLN A 238 -8.79 -16.85 16.20
CA GLN A 238 -9.31 -17.30 14.91
C GLN A 238 -8.43 -18.39 14.28
N LYS A 239 -8.60 -19.63 14.72
CA LYS A 239 -7.77 -20.78 14.30
C LYS A 239 -7.78 -21.10 12.79
N HIS A 240 -8.79 -20.62 12.06
CA HIS A 240 -8.92 -20.80 10.61
C HIS A 240 -8.14 -19.76 9.80
N ILE A 241 -7.53 -18.77 10.47
CA ILE A 241 -6.77 -17.68 9.85
C ILE A 241 -5.27 -17.92 10.02
N THR A 242 -4.53 -17.84 8.93
CA THR A 242 -3.06 -17.85 8.93
C THR A 242 -2.54 -16.46 8.55
N VAL A 243 -1.77 -15.84 9.44
CA VAL A 243 -1.12 -14.55 9.17
C VAL A 243 0.30 -14.78 8.65
N LEU A 244 0.58 -14.27 7.46
CA LEU A 244 1.88 -14.30 6.79
C LEU A 244 2.45 -12.88 6.72
N ALA A 245 3.77 -12.78 6.95
CA ALA A 245 4.56 -11.56 6.95
C ALA A 245 5.77 -11.74 6.02
#